data_AF-A0A8S8XPF8-F1
#
_entry.id   AF-A0A8S8XPF8-F1
#
_cell.length_a   1.000
_cell.length_b   1.000
_cell.length_c   1.000
_cell.angle_alpha   90.00
_cell.angle_beta   90.00
_cell.angle_gamma   90.00
#
_symmetry.space_group_name_H-M   'P 1'
#
loop_
_entity.id
_entity.type
_entity.pdbx_description
1 polymer ?
#
loop_
_entity_poly.entity_id
_entity_poly.type
_entity_poly.pdbx_seq_one_letter_code
_entity_poly.pdbx_strand_id
1 'polypeptide(L)'
;MPLVDLGSLSTDDDLLLAYISQKILIVIEEANEKGEGLHFDNIMRLMESPGITAEDIDESISWLLQKNEIIEIERDVFVISS
;
A
#
# COMPACT_ATOMS: atom_id res chain seq x y z
N MET A 1 4.53 0.53 -35.03
CA MET A 1 3.47 0.33 -34.01
C MET A 1 3.74 1.33 -32.92
N PRO A 2 2.77 2.14 -32.46
CA PRO A 2 3.04 3.09 -31.40
C PRO A 2 3.18 2.33 -30.08
N LEU A 3 4.23 2.67 -29.34
CA LEU A 3 4.41 2.33 -27.95
C LEU A 3 3.21 2.91 -27.21
N VAL A 4 2.51 2.08 -26.44
CA VAL A 4 1.50 2.57 -25.51
C VAL A 4 2.25 3.48 -24.55
N ASP A 5 2.09 4.80 -24.73
CA ASP A 5 2.62 5.78 -23.83
C ASP A 5 1.86 5.62 -22.52
N LEU A 6 2.58 5.30 -21.45
CA LEU A 6 2.10 5.19 -20.07
C LEU A 6 1.74 6.60 -19.58
N GLY A 7 0.85 7.27 -20.30
CA GLY A 7 0.39 8.62 -20.01
C GLY A 7 -0.40 8.60 -18.72
N SER A 8 0.25 8.99 -17.62
CA SER A 8 0.12 10.36 -17.09
C SER A 8 0.35 10.47 -15.58
N LEU A 9 1.30 9.72 -14.98
CA LEU A 9 1.69 10.00 -13.60
C LEU A 9 2.43 11.35 -13.55
N SER A 10 1.80 12.33 -12.93
CA SER A 10 2.51 13.54 -12.54
C SER A 10 3.49 13.16 -11.41
N THR A 11 4.61 13.86 -11.29
CA THR A 11 5.58 13.64 -10.19
C THR A 11 4.91 13.66 -8.81
N ASP A 12 3.77 14.33 -8.68
CA ASP A 12 3.00 14.45 -7.45
C ASP A 12 2.22 13.16 -7.12
N ASP A 13 1.74 12.43 -8.13
CA ASP A 13 1.06 11.14 -7.94
C ASP A 13 2.06 10.08 -7.46
N ASP A 14 3.26 10.06 -8.04
CA ASP A 14 4.36 9.21 -7.58
C ASP A 14 4.78 9.52 -6.13
N LEU A 15 4.74 10.80 -5.73
CA LEU A 15 5.02 11.22 -4.35
C LEU A 15 3.92 10.81 -3.38
N LEU A 16 2.65 10.91 -3.78
CA LEU A 16 1.52 10.47 -2.97
C LEU A 16 1.55 8.94 -2.78
N LEU A 17 1.74 8.19 -3.86
CA LEU A 17 1.88 6.74 -3.82
C LEU A 17 3.04 6.32 -2.90
N ALA A 18 4.20 6.95 -3.02
CA ALA A 18 5.35 6.68 -2.16
C ALA A 18 5.05 6.98 -0.68
N TYR A 19 4.39 8.10 -0.40
CA TYR A 19 4.00 8.48 0.96
C TYR A 19 3.02 7.49 1.59
N ILE A 20 1.96 7.12 0.86
CA ILE A 20 0.95 6.17 1.34
C ILE A 20 1.58 4.80 1.53
N SER A 21 2.38 4.34 0.56
CA SER A 21 3.12 3.07 0.64
C SER A 21 4.02 3.00 1.87
N GLN A 22 4.79 4.06 2.14
CA GLN A 22 5.65 4.12 3.31
C GLN A 22 4.85 4.07 4.62
N LYS A 23 3.72 4.77 4.67
CA LYS A 23 2.86 4.76 5.86
C LYS A 23 2.20 3.39 6.08
N ILE A 24 1.78 2.71 5.01
CA ILE A 24 1.25 1.33 5.08
C ILE A 24 2.31 0.37 5.64
N LEU A 25 3.56 0.46 5.18
CA LEU A 25 4.66 -0.36 5.70
C LEU A 25 4.84 -0.18 7.21
N ILE A 26 4.85 1.06 7.71
CA ILE A 26 4.97 1.34 9.15
C ILE A 26 3.81 0.68 9.92
N VAL A 27 2.57 0.83 9.43
CA VAL A 27 1.39 0.30 10.13
C VAL A 27 1.36 -1.24 10.12
N ILE A 28 1.80 -1.88 9.03
CA ILE A 28 1.93 -3.35 8.97
C ILE A 28 3.07 -3.82 9.88
N GLU A 29 4.21 -3.12 9.90
CA GLU A 29 5.35 -3.45 10.76
C GLU A 29 4.96 -3.40 12.25
N GLU A 30 4.25 -2.35 12.69
CA GLU A 30 3.73 -2.22 14.06
C GLU A 30 2.73 -3.31 14.45
N ALA A 31 1.99 -3.87 13.48
CA ALA A 31 1.08 -5.00 13.70
C ALA A 31 1.86 -6.33 13.77
N ASN A 32 2.82 -6.53 12.87
CA ASN A 32 3.70 -7.69 12.83
C ASN A 32 4.52 -7.87 14.10
N GLU A 33 4.97 -6.80 14.75
CA GLU A 33 5.65 -6.86 16.06
C GLU A 33 4.79 -7.54 17.14
N LYS A 34 3.46 -7.55 16.97
CA LYS A 34 2.50 -8.21 17.87
C LYS A 34 2.16 -9.64 17.43
N GLY A 35 2.78 -10.12 16.35
CA GLY A 35 2.61 -11.46 15.80
C GLY A 35 1.36 -11.63 14.94
N GLU A 36 0.74 -10.54 14.50
CA GLU A 36 -0.51 -10.56 13.73
C GLU A 36 -0.31 -9.83 12.39
N GLY A 37 -0.84 -10.42 11.31
CA GLY A 37 -0.97 -9.71 10.03
C GLY A 37 -2.13 -8.72 10.06
N LEU A 38 -2.12 -7.75 9.15
CA LEU A 38 -3.07 -6.65 9.16
C LEU A 38 -4.06 -6.73 8.00
N HIS A 39 -5.36 -6.80 8.32
CA HIS A 39 -6.43 -6.82 7.32
C HIS A 39 -6.62 -5.44 6.65
N PHE A 40 -7.00 -5.41 5.38
CA PHE A 40 -7.25 -4.20 4.57
C PHE A 40 -8.15 -3.18 5.28
N ASP A 41 -9.29 -3.62 5.83
CA ASP A 41 -10.20 -2.75 6.59
C ASP A 41 -9.53 -2.06 7.78
N ASN A 42 -8.56 -2.71 8.43
CA ASN A 42 -7.80 -2.11 9.52
C ASN A 42 -6.79 -1.11 8.99
N ILE A 43 -6.12 -1.40 7.86
CA ILE A 43 -5.25 -0.44 7.16
C ILE A 43 -6.06 0.81 6.81
N MET A 44 -7.24 0.69 6.20
CA MET A 44 -8.11 1.82 5.87
C MET A 44 -8.43 2.69 7.10
N ARG A 45 -8.81 2.06 8.21
CA ARG A 45 -9.12 2.77 9.46
C ARG A 45 -7.92 3.50 10.06
N LEU A 46 -6.73 2.89 9.99
CA LEU A 46 -5.49 3.48 10.53
C LEU A 46 -4.92 4.56 9.61
N MET A 47 -5.26 4.49 8.31
CA MET A 47 -4.83 5.44 7.29
C MET A 47 -5.77 6.62 7.11
N GLU A 48 -6.96 6.60 7.75
CA GLU A 48 -8.00 7.61 7.60
C GLU A 48 -7.45 9.02 7.81
N SER A 49 -7.30 9.75 6.70
CA SER A 49 -6.71 11.08 6.64
C SER A 49 -7.37 11.86 5.50
N PRO A 50 -7.60 13.18 5.64
CA PRO A 50 -8.07 13.99 4.53
C PRO A 50 -7.16 13.85 3.31
N GLY A 51 -7.76 13.53 2.16
CA GLY A 51 -7.04 13.40 0.88
C GLY A 51 -6.45 12.02 0.57
N ILE A 52 -6.67 11.01 1.43
CA ILE A 52 -6.34 9.61 1.13
C ILE A 52 -7.65 8.83 0.98
N THR A 53 -7.84 8.20 -0.18
CA THR A 53 -9.02 7.39 -0.50
C THR A 53 -8.72 5.90 -0.35
N ALA A 54 -9.77 5.07 -0.38
CA ALA A 54 -9.59 3.62 -0.41
C ALA A 54 -8.89 3.13 -1.69
N GLU A 55 -9.07 3.83 -2.81
CA GLU A 55 -8.41 3.52 -4.08
C GLU A 55 -6.89 3.77 -3.99
N ASP A 56 -6.48 4.88 -3.36
CA ASP A 56 -5.04 5.18 -3.16
C ASP A 56 -4.37 4.14 -2.23
N ILE A 57 -5.10 3.63 -1.25
CA ILE A 57 -4.62 2.56 -0.35
C ILE A 57 -4.51 1.24 -1.11
N ASP A 58 -5.51 0.87 -1.90
CA ASP A 58 -5.50 -0.35 -2.72
C ASP A 58 -4.38 -0.34 -3.77
N GLU A 59 -4.15 0.81 -4.42
CA GLU A 59 -3.05 1.02 -5.34
C GLU A 59 -1.69 0.87 -4.63
N SER A 60 -1.53 1.49 -3.46
CA SER A 60 -0.31 1.40 -2.68
C SER A 60 -0.01 -0.04 -2.21
N ILE A 61 -1.04 -0.80 -1.80
CA ILE A 61 -0.88 -2.22 -1.45
C ILE A 61 -0.47 -3.03 -2.68
N SER A 62 -1.13 -2.80 -3.81
CA SER A 62 -0.78 -3.45 -5.09
C SER A 62 0.66 -3.18 -5.49
N TRP A 63 1.14 -1.94 -5.32
CA TRP A 63 2.51 -1.55 -5.59
C TRP A 63 3.52 -2.24 -4.64
N LEU A 64 3.22 -2.30 -3.35
CA LEU A 64 4.07 -2.97 -2.36
C LEU A 64 4.16 -4.49 -2.59
N LEU A 65 3.05 -5.13 -2.97
CA LEU A 65 3.01 -6.55 -3.35
C LEU A 65 3.88 -6.82 -4.58
N GLN A 66 3.80 -5.97 -5.62
CA GLN A 66 4.64 -6.10 -6.82
C GLN A 66 6.13 -5.96 -6.52
N LYS A 67 6.49 -5.15 -5.53
CA LYS A 67 7.88 -4.97 -5.07
C LYS A 67 8.33 -6.01 -4.05
N ASN A 68 7.43 -6.89 -3.60
CA ASN A 68 7.69 -7.90 -2.59
C ASN A 68 8.17 -7.31 -1.25
N GLU A 69 7.67 -6.11 -0.90
CA GLU A 69 7.90 -5.47 0.41
C GLU A 69 6.91 -6.01 1.45
N ILE A 70 5.72 -6.43 1.01
CA ILE A 70 4.71 -7.14 1.80
C ILE A 70 4.25 -8.39 1.07
N ILE A 71 3.64 -9.32 1.80
CA ILE A 71 2.97 -10.51 1.25
C ILE A 71 1.55 -10.63 1.84
N GLU A 72 0.64 -11.21 1.07
CA GLU A 72 -0.70 -11.57 1.53
C GLU A 72 -0.67 -13.02 2.05
N ILE A 73 -1.06 -13.22 3.33
CA ILE A 73 -1.01 -14.53 3.99
C ILE A 73 -2.39 -15.17 4.15
N GLU A 74 -3.42 -14.34 4.17
CA GLU A 74 -4.84 -14.69 4.15
C GLU A 74 -5.57 -13.61 3.37
N ARG A 75 -6.83 -13.86 3.00
CA ARG A 75 -7.63 -12.92 2.22
C ARG A 75 -7.60 -11.52 2.86
N ASP A 76 -7.05 -10.56 2.11
CA ASP A 76 -6.93 -9.16 2.48
C ASP A 76 -6.07 -8.92 3.74
N VAL A 77 -5.23 -9.88 4.17
CA VAL A 77 -4.33 -9.80 5.34
C VAL A 77 -2.86 -9.77 4.92
N PHE A 78 -2.17 -8.70 5.28
CA PHE A 78 -0.81 -8.42 4.83
C PHE A 78 0.22 -8.44 5.97
N VAL A 79 1.44 -8.88 5.65
CA VAL A 79 2.62 -8.86 6.54
C VAL A 79 3.85 -8.36 5.78
N ILE A 80 4.84 -7.79 6.48
CA ILE A 80 6.16 -7.46 5.89
C ILE A 80 6.83 -8.72 5.34
N SER A 81 7.40 -8.62 4.13
CA SER A 81 8.24 -9.66 3.55
C SER A 81 9.64 -9.60 4.20
N SER A 82 9.92 -10.54 5.10
CA SER A 82 11.24 -10.71 5.75
C SER A 82 12.28 -11.39 4.87
#